data_AF-A0A949CGX7-F1
#
_entry.id   AF-A0A949CGX7-F1
#
_cell.length_a   1.000
_cell.length_b   1.000
_cell.length_c   1.000
_cell.angle_alpha   90.00
_cell.angle_beta   90.00
_cell.angle_gamma   90.00
#
_symmetry.space_group_name_H-M   'P 1'
#
loop_
_entity.id
_entity.type
_entity.pdbx_description
1 polymer ?
#
loop_
_entity_poly.entity_id
_entity_poly.type
_entity_poly.pdbx_seq_one_letter_code
_entity_poly.pdbx_strand_id
1 'polypeptide(L)'
;MENSFETNFIPQVIEKTPFADTPAQNVFTEWCRINDSIIPQFISREEWQQRGVQGILKKNDQGKQTLFLPEDLHLWEMMDVIEIVDHDTLARNPEKR
;
A
#
# COMPACT_ATOMS: atom_id res chain seq x y z
N MET A 1 7.91 -27.93 -39.30
CA MET A 1 7.08 -28.18 -38.11
C MET A 1 7.14 -26.91 -37.27
N GLU A 2 6.11 -26.09 -37.36
CA GLU A 2 5.97 -24.92 -36.50
C GLU A 2 5.52 -25.42 -35.12
N ASN A 3 6.39 -25.27 -34.12
CA ASN A 3 6.01 -25.47 -32.74
C ASN A 3 5.27 -24.19 -32.29
N SER A 4 3.95 -24.14 -32.48
CA SER A 4 3.13 -23.08 -31.93
C SER A 4 3.09 -23.21 -30.41
N PHE A 5 3.79 -22.31 -29.71
CA PHE A 5 3.68 -22.18 -28.26
C PHE A 5 2.29 -21.61 -27.95
N GLU A 6 1.36 -22.46 -27.52
CA GLU A 6 0.03 -22.02 -27.09
C GLU A 6 0.14 -21.29 -25.74
N THR A 7 0.00 -19.96 -25.76
CA THR A 7 0.00 -19.10 -24.56
C THR A 7 -1.38 -19.01 -23.89
N ASN A 8 -2.36 -19.80 -24.34
CA ASN A 8 -3.77 -19.75 -23.89
C ASN A 8 -4.01 -20.25 -22.45
N PHE A 9 -2.96 -20.66 -21.73
CA PHE A 9 -3.07 -21.36 -20.44
C PHE A 9 -2.93 -20.46 -19.19
N ILE A 10 -2.59 -19.18 -19.36
CA ILE A 10 -2.55 -18.24 -18.23
C ILE A 10 -3.85 -17.45 -18.28
N PRO A 11 -4.80 -17.68 -17.36
CA PRO A 11 -5.94 -16.77 -17.20
C PRO A 11 -5.36 -15.38 -17.03
N GLN A 12 -5.83 -14.39 -17.81
CA GLN A 12 -5.50 -13.01 -17.53
C GLN A 12 -5.92 -12.73 -16.09
N VAL A 13 -4.95 -12.68 -15.18
CA VAL A 13 -5.19 -12.26 -13.81
C VAL A 13 -5.56 -10.80 -13.92
N ILE A 14 -6.85 -10.51 -13.75
CA ILE A 14 -7.30 -9.13 -13.60
C ILE A 14 -6.62 -8.64 -12.34
N GLU A 15 -5.70 -7.71 -12.54
CA GLU A 15 -5.00 -7.03 -11.49
C GLU A 15 -6.00 -6.42 -10.52
N LYS A 16 -5.81 -6.64 -9.22
CA LYS A 16 -6.72 -6.14 -8.20
C LYS A 16 -6.21 -4.82 -7.66
N THR A 17 -7.10 -3.84 -7.66
CA THR A 17 -6.95 -2.54 -6.99
C THR A 17 -7.79 -2.57 -5.71
N PRO A 18 -7.29 -3.12 -4.59
CA PRO A 18 -8.07 -3.35 -3.37
C PRO A 18 -8.75 -2.10 -2.79
N PHE A 19 -8.24 -0.90 -3.11
CA PHE A 19 -8.76 0.36 -2.59
C PHE A 19 -9.55 1.17 -3.62
N ALA A 20 -9.91 0.57 -4.75
CA ALA A 20 -10.75 1.23 -5.75
C ALA A 20 -12.16 1.56 -5.21
N ASP A 21 -12.66 0.78 -4.25
CA ASP A 21 -13.98 0.99 -3.66
C ASP A 21 -13.89 1.60 -2.24
N THR A 22 -14.76 2.58 -1.96
CA THR A 22 -14.84 3.25 -0.66
C THR A 22 -15.04 2.32 0.55
N PRO A 23 -15.83 1.22 0.47
CA PRO A 23 -15.96 0.29 1.60
C PRO A 23 -14.63 -0.34 2.02
N ALA A 24 -13.77 -0.70 1.06
CA ALA A 24 -12.47 -1.27 1.36
C ALA A 24 -11.54 -0.25 2.03
N GLN A 25 -11.55 0.99 1.54
CA GLN A 25 -10.85 2.12 2.17
C GLN A 25 -11.28 2.33 3.62
N ASN A 26 -12.58 2.30 3.89
CA ASN A 26 -13.14 2.49 5.24
C ASN A 26 -12.72 1.37 6.20
N VAL A 27 -12.84 0.10 5.77
CA VAL A 27 -12.43 -1.05 6.59
C VAL A 27 -10.95 -0.98 6.91
N PHE A 28 -10.12 -0.66 5.92
CA PHE A 28 -8.67 -0.54 6.12
C PHE A 28 -8.30 0.62 7.04
N THR A 29 -8.99 1.77 6.89
CA THR A 29 -8.80 2.94 7.76
C THR A 29 -9.06 2.60 9.22
N GLU A 30 -10.16 1.92 9.50
CA GLU A 30 -10.51 1.56 10.87
C GLU A 30 -9.55 0.51 11.45
N TRP A 31 -9.13 -0.46 10.64
CA TRP A 31 -8.14 -1.45 11.03
C TRP A 31 -6.79 -0.79 11.41
N CYS A 32 -6.30 0.14 10.58
CA CYS A 32 -5.05 0.87 10.85
C CYS A 32 -5.13 1.73 12.12
N ARG A 33 -6.30 2.36 12.34
CA ARG A 33 -6.55 3.19 13.51
C ARG A 33 -6.50 2.39 14.81
N ILE A 34 -7.03 1.17 14.80
CA ILE A 34 -7.09 0.29 15.98
C ILE A 34 -5.72 -0.33 16.28
N ASN A 35 -4.98 -0.78 15.26
CA ASN A 35 -3.78 -1.59 15.48
C ASN A 35 -2.49 -0.78 15.56
N ASP A 36 -2.32 0.25 14.73
CA ASP A 36 -1.00 0.86 14.51
C ASP A 36 -1.00 2.38 14.72
N SER A 37 -2.14 2.98 15.10
CA SER A 37 -2.31 4.44 15.16
C SER A 37 -1.92 5.14 13.84
N ILE A 38 -2.08 4.42 12.73
CA ILE A 38 -1.86 4.90 11.36
C ILE A 38 -3.20 5.40 10.82
N ILE A 39 -3.17 6.54 10.13
CA ILE A 39 -4.31 7.11 9.43
C ILE A 39 -4.00 7.06 7.93
N PRO A 40 -4.57 6.10 7.18
CA PRO A 40 -4.41 6.08 5.74
C PRO A 40 -5.16 7.25 5.10
N GLN A 41 -4.57 7.84 4.08
CA GLN A 41 -5.17 8.84 3.21
C GLN A 41 -5.05 8.36 1.78
N PHE A 42 -6.20 8.15 1.15
CA PHE A 42 -6.28 7.77 -0.25
C PHE A 42 -6.19 9.02 -1.11
N ILE A 43 -5.27 9.02 -2.06
CA ILE A 43 -4.94 10.16 -2.93
C ILE A 43 -4.86 9.70 -4.39
N SER A 44 -4.79 10.65 -5.32
CA SER A 44 -4.61 10.30 -6.73
C SER A 44 -3.22 9.69 -6.98
N ARG A 45 -3.11 8.88 -8.03
CA ARG A 45 -1.82 8.34 -8.51
C ARG A 45 -0.78 9.44 -8.70
N GLU A 46 -1.19 10.55 -9.32
CA GLU A 46 -0.32 11.67 -9.64
C GLU A 46 0.26 12.31 -8.37
N GLU A 47 -0.58 12.54 -7.35
CA GLU A 47 -0.12 13.06 -6.06
C GLU A 47 0.79 12.06 -5.33
N TRP A 48 0.50 10.77 -5.44
CA TRP A 48 1.31 9.72 -4.81
C TRP A 48 2.70 9.63 -5.43
N GLN A 49 2.80 9.68 -6.76
CA GLN A 49 4.08 9.68 -7.48
C GLN A 49 4.91 10.93 -7.16
N GLN A 50 4.28 12.10 -7.04
CA GLN A 50 4.98 13.34 -6.67
C GLN A 50 5.61 13.29 -5.27
N ARG A 51 5.02 12.54 -4.34
CA ARG A 51 5.56 12.37 -2.98
C ARG A 51 6.81 11.49 -2.96
N GLY A 52 6.88 10.51 -3.86
CA GLY A 52 7.96 9.52 -3.90
C GLY A 52 8.01 8.63 -2.64
N VAL A 53 8.92 7.65 -2.66
CA VAL A 53 9.05 6.58 -1.65
C VAL A 53 9.15 7.09 -0.20
N GLN A 54 9.83 8.21 0.03
CA GLN A 54 10.03 8.77 1.38
C GLN A 54 8.86 9.65 1.85
N GLY A 55 7.99 10.07 0.95
CA GLY A 55 6.87 10.99 1.24
C GLY A 55 5.54 10.30 1.53
N ILE A 56 5.49 8.96 1.45
CA ILE A 56 4.24 8.20 1.64
C ILE A 56 3.87 8.01 3.11
N LEU A 57 4.83 8.16 4.05
CA LEU A 57 4.56 8.04 5.48
C LEU A 57 5.02 9.32 6.18
N LYS A 58 4.07 10.03 6.80
CA LYS A 58 4.35 11.28 7.52
C LYS A 58 3.96 11.16 8.99
N LYS A 59 4.87 11.52 9.89
CA LYS A 59 4.59 11.61 11.32
C LYS A 59 4.00 12.97 11.65
N ASN A 60 2.99 12.98 12.51
CA ASN A 60 2.49 14.20 13.12
C ASN A 60 3.09 14.39 14.53
N ASP A 61 2.92 15.60 15.07
CA ASP A 61 3.47 16.00 16.37
C ASP A 61 2.87 15.22 17.56
N GLN A 62 1.80 14.45 17.31
CA GLN A 62 1.12 13.60 18.30
C GLN A 62 1.58 12.13 18.23
N GLY A 63 2.58 11.81 17.40
CA GLY A 63 3.08 10.46 17.21
C GLY A 63 2.22 9.56 16.32
N LYS A 64 1.10 10.06 15.77
CA LYS A 64 0.33 9.35 14.75
C LYS A 64 1.02 9.46 13.40
N GLN A 65 0.83 8.45 12.57
CA GLN A 65 1.44 8.38 11.25
C GLN A 65 0.35 8.46 10.17
N THR A 66 0.51 9.35 9.21
CA THR A 66 -0.34 9.43 8.02
C THR A 66 0.31 8.63 6.90
N LEU A 67 -0.40 7.62 6.41
CA LEU A 67 0.03 6.77 5.30
C LEU A 67 -0.72 7.19 4.03
N PHE A 68 -0.02 7.74 3.05
CA PHE A 68 -0.59 8.13 1.77
C PHE A 68 -0.58 6.95 0.82
N LEU A 69 -1.76 6.53 0.39
CA LEU A 69 -1.96 5.44 -0.56
C LEU A 69 -2.67 5.97 -1.81
N PRO A 70 -2.30 5.49 -3.00
CA PRO A 70 -3.05 5.81 -4.19
C PRO A 70 -4.38 5.03 -4.21
N GLU A 71 -5.45 5.65 -4.71
CA GLU A 71 -6.78 5.00 -4.83
C GLU A 71 -6.74 3.76 -5.74
N ASP A 72 -5.89 3.81 -6.77
CA ASP A 72 -5.65 2.74 -7.73
C ASP A 72 -4.48 1.82 -7.34
N LEU A 73 -4.12 1.78 -6.04
CA LEU A 73 -3.02 0.94 -5.58
C LEU A 73 -3.20 -0.51 -6.02
N HIS A 74 -2.22 -1.04 -6.73
CA HIS A 74 -2.22 -2.43 -7.15
C HIS A 74 -1.66 -3.33 -6.05
N LEU A 75 -2.11 -4.59 -6.03
CA LEU A 75 -1.71 -5.54 -4.98
C LEU A 75 -0.18 -5.77 -4.93
N TRP A 76 0.52 -5.71 -6.06
CA TRP A 76 1.98 -5.88 -6.08
C TRP A 76 2.73 -4.67 -5.51
N GLU A 77 2.19 -3.45 -5.67
CA GLU A 77 2.74 -2.22 -5.08
C GLU A 77 2.61 -2.23 -3.55
N MET A 78 1.74 -3.09 -3.00
CA MET A 78 1.52 -3.21 -1.56
C MET A 78 2.77 -3.73 -0.83
N MET A 79 3.61 -4.54 -1.49
CA MET A 79 4.87 -5.00 -0.90
C MET A 79 5.82 -3.84 -0.61
N ASP A 80 5.97 -2.91 -1.55
CA ASP A 80 6.84 -1.74 -1.39
C ASP A 80 6.35 -0.85 -0.24
N VAL A 81 5.02 -0.67 -0.14
CA VAL A 81 4.41 0.08 0.97
C VAL A 81 4.66 -0.60 2.32
N ILE A 82 4.51 -1.93 2.40
CA ILE A 82 4.77 -2.69 3.62
C ILE A 82 6.24 -2.53 4.03
N GLU A 83 7.18 -2.65 3.10
CA GLU A 83 8.61 -2.49 3.39
C GLU A 83 8.92 -1.09 3.96
N ILE A 84 8.29 -0.04 3.42
CA ILE A 84 8.48 1.33 3.90
C ILE A 84 7.90 1.51 5.30
N VAL A 85 6.68 1.02 5.53
CA VAL A 85 6.04 1.09 6.86
C VAL A 85 6.84 0.28 7.88
N ASP A 86 7.28 -0.93 7.53
CA ASP A 86 8.06 -1.82 8.39
C ASP A 86 9.43 -1.22 8.72
N HIS A 87 10.16 -0.72 7.73
CA HIS A 87 11.45 -0.05 7.95
C HIS A 87 11.31 1.15 8.91
N ASP A 88 10.28 1.97 8.75
CA ASP A 88 10.11 3.20 9.51
C ASP A 88 9.46 2.98 10.91
N THR A 89 8.87 1.80 11.14
CA THR A 89 8.31 1.34 12.43
C THR A 89 9.27 0.44 13.21
N LEU A 90 9.97 -0.51 12.57
CA LEU A 90 10.98 -1.39 13.20
C LEU A 90 12.24 -0.64 13.62
N ALA A 91 12.68 0.37 12.86
CA ALA A 91 13.80 1.22 13.27
C ALA A 91 13.58 1.90 14.64
N ARG A 92 12.32 1.91 15.13
CA ARG A 92 11.93 2.53 16.40
C ARG A 92 11.73 1.55 17.55
N ASN A 93 11.69 0.23 17.30
CA ASN A 93 11.44 -0.74 18.36
C ASN A 93 12.40 -1.94 18.27
N PRO A 94 13.68 -1.75 18.64
CA PRO A 94 14.69 -2.82 18.59
C PRO A 94 14.42 -3.99 19.54
N GLU A 95 13.42 -3.90 20.42
CA GLU A 95 13.08 -4.93 21.42
C GLU A 95 12.19 -6.07 20.91
N LYS A 96 11.73 -6.04 19.64
CA LYS A 96 10.98 -7.16 19.02
C LYS A 96 11.89 -8.11 18.22
N ARG A 97 12.98 -8.59 18.83
CA ARG A 97 13.79 -9.71 18.31
C ARG A 97 13.79 -10.88 19.26
#